data_AF-A0A7K2M113-F1
#
_entry.id   AF-A0A7K2M113-F1
#
_cell.length_a   1.000
_cell.length_b   1.000
_cell.length_c   1.000
_cell.angle_alpha   90.00
_cell.angle_beta   90.00
_cell.angle_gamma   90.00
#
_symmetry.space_group_name_H-M   'P 1'
#
loop_
_entity.id
_entity.type
_entity.pdbx_description
1 polymer ?
#
loop_
_entity_poly.entity_id
_entity_poly.type
_entity_poly.pdbx_seq_one_letter_code
_entity_poly.pdbx_strand_id
1 'polypeptide(L)' 'GPARRALLEAAAQADLLVVGAHRRTSLPGLQLGLINHALLHHAPCPVAVVPQE' A
#
# COMPACT_ATOMS: atom_id res chain seq x y z
N GLY A 1 8.39 -0.47 10.40
CA GLY A 1 9.09 0.84 10.37
C GLY A 1 8.10 1.99 10.56
N PRO A 2 8.60 3.24 10.67
CA PRO A 2 7.78 4.41 10.99
C PRO A 2 6.66 4.67 9.97
N ALA A 3 6.95 4.50 8.67
CA ALA A 3 5.94 4.68 7.62
C ALA A 3 4.75 3.70 7.72
N ARG A 4 4.98 2.43 8.08
CA ARG A 4 3.88 1.48 8.33
C ARG A 4 2.96 1.98 9.43
N ARG A 5 3.52 2.45 10.54
CA ARG A 5 2.71 2.93 11.68
C ARG A 5 1.93 4.18 11.30
N ALA A 6 2.59 5.18 10.71
CA ALA A 6 1.94 6.42 10.30
C ALA A 6 0.80 6.20 9.30
N LEU A 7 0.99 5.31 8.32
CA LEU A 7 -0.04 5.01 7.32
C LEU A 7 -1.22 4.23 7.92
N LEU A 8 -0.99 3.35 8.90
CA LEU A 8 -2.08 2.66 9.61
C LEU A 8 -2.88 3.60 10.51
N GLU A 9 -2.22 4.54 11.19
CA GLU A 9 -2.89 5.58 11.98
C GLU A 9 -3.75 6.49 11.09
N ALA A 10 -3.23 6.90 9.92
CA ALA A 10 -4.01 7.67 8.95
C ALA A 10 -5.19 6.86 8.39
N ALA A 11 -4.97 5.59 8.06
CA ALA A 11 -6.01 4.69 7.56
C ALA A 11 -7.15 4.47 8.57
N ALA A 12 -6.87 4.55 9.86
CA ALA A 12 -7.90 4.42 10.90
C ALA A 12 -8.93 5.56 10.88
N GLN A 13 -8.64 6.66 10.19
CA GLN A 13 -9.53 7.83 10.06
C GLN A 13 -9.95 8.07 8.60
N ALA A 14 -9.66 7.12 7.70
CA ALA A 14 -9.92 7.26 6.27
C ALA A 14 -10.93 6.22 5.78
N ASP A 15 -11.75 6.61 4.81
CA ASP A 15 -12.66 5.68 4.13
C ASP A 15 -11.94 4.85 3.06
N LEU A 16 -10.78 5.30 2.57
CA LEU A 16 -9.95 4.63 1.57
C LEU A 16 -8.49 5.08 1.68
N LEU A 17 -7.56 4.12 1.66
CA LEU A 17 -6.13 4.37 1.56
C LEU A 17 -5.62 4.07 0.15
N VAL A 18 -4.99 5.05 -0.50
CA VAL A 18 -4.40 4.89 -1.84
C VAL A 18 -2.87 4.83 -1.72
N VAL A 19 -2.26 3.79 -2.30
CA VAL A 19 -0.79 3.61 -2.31
C VAL A 19 -0.27 3.30 -3.71
N GLY A 20 0.92 3.80 -4.02
CA GLY A 20 1.62 3.49 -5.25
C GLY A 20 2.30 2.12 -5.20
N ALA A 21 2.42 1.46 -6.34
CA ALA A 21 3.29 0.29 -6.53
C ALA A 21 4.05 0.40 -7.84
N HIS A 22 5.32 0.00 -7.85
CA HIS A 22 6.10 0.00 -9.08
C HIS A 22 5.74 -1.22 -9.93
N ARG A 23 5.61 -1.03 -11.25
CA ARG A 23 5.73 -2.13 -12.20
C ARG A 23 7.14 -2.15 -12.76
N ARG A 24 7.80 -3.31 -12.70
CA ARG A 24 9.05 -3.52 -13.43
C ARG A 24 8.71 -4.19 -14.74
N THR A 25 9.17 -3.61 -15.85
CA THR A 25 8.99 -4.15 -17.21
C THR A 25 9.48 -5.59 -17.36
N SER A 26 10.43 -6.01 -16.51
CA SER A 26 11.05 -7.34 -16.54
C SER A 26 10.32 -8.44 -15.75
N LEU A 27 9.29 -8.11 -14.96
CA LEU A 27 8.56 -9.10 -14.17
C LEU A 27 7.04 -8.89 -14.26
N PRO A 28 6.25 -9.95 -14.48
CA PRO A 28 4.80 -9.84 -14.47
C PRO A 28 4.28 -9.53 -13.06
N GLY A 29 3.30 -8.64 -12.97
CA GLY A 29 2.58 -8.33 -11.72
C GLY A 29 3.01 -7.03 -11.02
N LEU A 30 2.31 -6.72 -9.93
CA LEU A 30 2.62 -5.57 -9.06
C LEU A 30 3.73 -5.95 -8.08
N GLN A 31 4.76 -5.11 -7.97
CA GLN A 31 5.77 -5.29 -6.93
C GLN A 31 5.30 -4.61 -5.65
N LEU A 32 4.74 -5.42 -4.75
CA LEU A 32 4.33 -4.97 -3.42
C LEU A 32 5.55 -4.92 -2.50
N GLY A 33 5.98 -3.71 -2.15
CA GLY A 33 6.98 -3.53 -1.11
C GLY A 33 6.45 -3.96 0.27
N LEU A 34 7.35 -4.12 1.25
CA LEU A 34 7.01 -4.56 2.61
C LEU A 34 5.91 -3.69 3.26
N ILE A 35 5.91 -2.39 2.96
CA ILE A 35 4.88 -1.47 3.48
C ILE A 35 3.52 -1.79 2.84
N ASN A 36 3.43 -1.87 1.52
CA ASN A 36 2.18 -2.18 0.82
C ASN A 36 1.63 -3.54 1.24
N HIS A 37 2.51 -4.55 1.40
CA HIS A 37 2.11 -5.86 1.89
C HIS A 37 1.52 -5.77 3.30
N ALA A 38 2.16 -5.04 4.21
CA ALA A 38 1.64 -4.83 5.56
C ALA A 38 0.32 -4.06 5.57
N LEU A 39 0.15 -3.07 4.71
CA LEU A 39 -1.09 -2.29 4.62
C LEU A 39 -2.25 -3.15 4.08
N LEU A 40 -2.01 -3.97 3.05
CA LEU A 40 -3.04 -4.86 2.51
C LEU A 40 -3.57 -5.88 3.53
N HIS A 41 -2.73 -6.27 4.50
CA HIS A 41 -3.14 -7.22 5.55
C HIS A 41 -3.68 -6.58 6.82
N HIS A 42 -3.37 -5.30 7.08
CA HIS A 42 -3.60 -4.70 8.40
C HIS A 42 -4.29 -3.35 8.37
N ALA A 43 -4.51 -2.73 7.21
CA ALA A 43 -5.25 -1.49 7.14
C ALA A 43 -6.70 -1.71 7.63
N PRO A 44 -7.22 -0.81 8.48
CA PRO A 44 -8.61 -0.88 8.96
C PRO A 44 -9.63 -0.39 7.93
N CYS A 45 -9.17 0.11 6.78
CA CYS A 45 -9.99 0.59 5.67
C CYS A 45 -9.60 -0.12 4.37
N PRO A 46 -10.44 -0.08 3.33
CA PRO A 46 -10.06 -0.52 1.98
C PRO A 46 -8.74 0.12 1.51
N VAL A 47 -7.97 -0.63 0.71
CA VAL A 47 -6.69 -0.19 0.15
C VAL A 47 -6.73 -0.31 -1.37
N ALA A 48 -6.54 0.81 -2.08
CA ALA A 48 -6.36 0.84 -3.52
C ALA A 48 -4.87 0.93 -3.87
N VAL A 49 -4.35 -0.07 -4.60
CA VAL A 49 -2.98 -0.09 -5.09
C VAL A 49 -2.96 0.41 -6.52
N VAL A 50 -2.28 1.55 -6.75
CA VAL A 50 -2.19 2.18 -8.06
C VAL A 50 -0.79 1.94 -8.64
N PRO A 51 -0.65 1.21 -9.76
CA PRO A 51 0.63 1.04 -10.42
C PRO A 51 1.18 2.39 -10.91
N GLN A 52 2.48 2.57 -10.78
CA GLN A 52 3.24 3.70 -11.32
C GLN A 52 4.08 3.19 -12.50
N GLU A 53 4.04 3.93 -13.60
CA GLU A 53 4.81 3.69 -14.84
C GLU A 53 6.29 4.06 -14.66
#